data_AF-A0A941UXD5-F1
#
_entry.id   AF-A0A941UXD5-F1
#
_cell.length_a   1.000
_cell.length_b   1.000
_cell.length_c   1.000
_cell.angle_alpha   90.00
_cell.angle_beta   90.00
_cell.angle_gamma   90.00
#
_symmetry.space_group_name_H-M   'P 1'
#
loop_
_entity.id
_entity.type
_entity.pdbx_description
1 polymer ?
#
loop_
_entity_poly.entity_id
_entity_poly.type
_entity_poly.pdbx_seq_one_letter_code
_entity_poly.pdbx_strand_id
1 'polypeptide(L)'
;MAIKSPPERIELSDVYPKPSNAVLRAGIGRFWDYVTSLLGATGDPADAREALGAVGKSGDETIIGTKTFSGGVNVQNINGSHLAGFRNRLINGDFRVWQRGTTFDCPANVLTYTADQWAVYTTGSAVNASRALNEMTANSTFTLRVTGASGNTSVNLLQRIPGVDAIALQNRPSTVSFWAKASAPLSLNWMAVHATVADNFAATAPISSGTINLTTTPQLFTLPVSATGNAYLGLQLSLVAYGLGAGVSFTVDKVQWEPGTLATPFEQLDQATELVRCQRFYEAGQFFLEAYGSANQNLGAFIQFKVNKPSAPTMTAVHVGSIGVTSAANLWSVDGRGARFAGAKDSVAGAFLLSVAWTAASVL
;
A
#
# COMPACT_ATOMS: atom_id res chain seq x y z
N MET A 1 -12.42 -46.62 -1.93
CA MET A 1 -12.50 -48.09 -2.17
C MET A 1 -11.13 -48.67 -1.86
N ALA A 2 -11.01 -49.74 -1.05
CA ALA A 2 -9.70 -50.32 -0.75
C ALA A 2 -9.15 -51.01 -2.01
N ILE A 3 -7.97 -50.60 -2.48
CA ILE A 3 -7.30 -51.20 -3.65
C ILE A 3 -6.96 -52.65 -3.31
N LYS A 4 -7.38 -53.61 -4.13
CA LYS A 4 -7.03 -55.03 -3.96
C LYS A 4 -5.54 -55.22 -4.28
N SER A 5 -4.86 -56.16 -3.63
CA SER A 5 -3.46 -56.49 -3.96
C SER A 5 -3.38 -57.21 -5.31
N PRO A 6 -2.38 -56.91 -6.16
CA PRO A 6 -2.17 -57.66 -7.40
C PRO A 6 -1.87 -59.13 -7.10
N PRO A 7 -2.34 -60.08 -7.93
CA PRO A 7 -1.98 -61.49 -7.79
C PRO A 7 -0.48 -61.68 -8.04
N GLU A 8 0.14 -62.63 -7.32
CA GLU A 8 1.53 -62.97 -7.56
C GLU A 8 1.70 -63.69 -8.90
N ARG A 9 2.87 -63.58 -9.53
CA ARG A 9 3.14 -64.24 -10.83
C ARG A 9 2.88 -65.76 -10.79
N ILE A 10 3.22 -66.40 -9.68
CA ILE A 10 3.03 -67.83 -9.42
C ILE A 10 1.53 -68.21 -9.49
N GLU A 11 0.64 -67.31 -9.12
CA GLU A 11 -0.82 -67.56 -9.15
C GLU A 11 -1.39 -67.54 -10.58
N LEU A 12 -0.64 -67.00 -11.55
CA LEU A 12 -1.03 -66.92 -12.95
C LEU A 12 -0.30 -67.94 -13.84
N SER A 13 0.98 -68.20 -13.57
CA SER A 13 1.81 -69.04 -14.44
C SER A 13 2.43 -70.27 -13.78
N ASP A 14 2.26 -70.45 -12.47
CA ASP A 14 2.87 -71.48 -11.62
C ASP A 14 4.40 -71.60 -11.74
N VAL A 15 5.02 -72.39 -10.85
CA VAL A 15 6.33 -73.02 -11.12
C VAL A 15 6.01 -74.39 -11.69
N TYR A 16 6.71 -74.79 -12.77
CA TYR A 16 6.53 -76.05 -13.50
C TYR A 16 5.98 -77.24 -12.67
N PRO A 17 4.99 -78.03 -13.15
CA PRO A 17 4.57 -78.20 -14.54
C PRO A 17 3.17 -77.63 -14.83
N LYS A 18 3.10 -76.34 -15.15
CA LYS A 18 1.90 -75.60 -15.60
C LYS A 18 0.77 -75.49 -14.56
N PRO A 19 0.16 -74.30 -14.39
CA PRO A 19 -0.98 -74.15 -13.51
C PRO A 19 -2.12 -75.04 -14.01
N SER A 20 -2.79 -75.73 -13.09
CA SER A 20 -4.05 -76.38 -13.44
C SER A 20 -5.04 -75.34 -13.97
N ASN A 21 -5.98 -75.75 -14.82
CA ASN A 21 -7.04 -74.86 -15.31
C ASN A 21 -7.80 -74.15 -14.17
N ALA A 22 -7.86 -74.75 -12.98
CA ALA A 22 -8.47 -74.15 -11.80
C ALA A 22 -7.62 -73.00 -11.23
N VAL A 23 -6.31 -73.19 -11.10
CA VAL A 23 -5.37 -72.18 -10.61
C VAL A 23 -5.34 -70.99 -11.57
N LEU A 24 -5.23 -71.24 -12.88
CA LEU A 24 -5.22 -70.17 -13.87
C LEU A 24 -6.52 -69.35 -13.85
N ARG A 25 -7.69 -70.00 -13.75
CA ARG A 25 -8.98 -69.29 -13.66
C ARG A 25 -9.06 -68.42 -12.42
N ALA A 26 -8.59 -68.92 -11.28
CA ALA A 26 -8.57 -68.15 -10.03
C ALA A 26 -7.63 -66.94 -10.11
N GLY A 27 -6.43 -67.13 -10.67
CA GLY A 27 -5.45 -66.04 -10.87
C GLY A 27 -5.97 -64.96 -11.81
N ILE A 28 -6.59 -65.33 -12.94
CA ILE A 28 -7.19 -64.38 -13.88
C ILE A 28 -8.34 -63.59 -13.21
N GLY A 29 -9.17 -64.24 -12.40
CA GLY A 29 -10.23 -63.55 -11.65
C GLY A 29 -9.68 -62.50 -10.68
N ARG A 30 -8.61 -62.84 -9.95
CA ARG A 30 -7.93 -61.89 -9.05
C ARG A 30 -7.25 -60.74 -9.81
N PHE A 31 -6.70 -61.02 -10.99
CA PHE A 31 -6.13 -59.98 -11.85
C PHE A 31 -7.20 -59.02 -12.35
N TRP A 32 -8.34 -59.54 -12.80
CA TRP A 32 -9.50 -58.74 -13.19
C TRP A 32 -9.98 -57.85 -12.04
N ASP A 33 -10.14 -58.41 -10.86
CA ASP A 33 -10.52 -57.68 -9.65
C ASP A 33 -9.53 -56.58 -9.27
N TYR A 34 -8.23 -56.83 -9.41
CA TYR A 34 -7.18 -55.84 -9.19
C TYR A 34 -7.31 -54.69 -10.20
N VAL A 35 -7.35 -55.01 -11.50
CA VAL A 35 -7.39 -54.03 -12.58
C VAL A 35 -8.66 -53.17 -12.50
N THR A 36 -9.82 -53.79 -12.25
CA THR A 36 -11.10 -53.06 -12.11
C THR A 36 -11.18 -52.24 -10.83
N SER A 37 -10.50 -52.65 -9.75
CA SER A 37 -10.36 -51.82 -8.54
C SER A 37 -9.44 -50.61 -8.75
N LEU A 38 -8.49 -50.71 -9.68
CA LEU A 38 -7.53 -49.66 -10.01
C LEU A 38 -8.05 -48.70 -11.09
N LEU A 39 -8.76 -49.21 -12.09
CA LEU A 39 -9.13 -48.49 -13.31
C LEU A 39 -10.64 -48.25 -13.45
N GLY A 40 -11.46 -48.77 -12.53
CA GLY A 40 -12.92 -48.78 -12.64
C GLY A 40 -13.46 -49.96 -13.45
N ALA A 41 -14.71 -50.34 -13.20
CA ALA A 41 -15.38 -51.48 -13.83
C ALA A 41 -16.00 -51.16 -15.21
N THR A 42 -16.05 -49.88 -15.58
CA THR A 42 -16.70 -49.36 -16.80
C THR A 42 -15.83 -49.53 -18.04
N GLY A 43 -14.50 -49.70 -17.87
CA GLY A 43 -13.54 -49.65 -18.97
C GLY A 43 -13.37 -48.26 -19.59
N ASP A 44 -13.93 -47.22 -18.96
CA ASP A 44 -13.79 -45.84 -19.42
C ASP A 44 -12.37 -45.33 -19.12
N PRO A 45 -11.58 -44.94 -20.14
CA PRO A 45 -10.28 -44.32 -19.92
C PRO A 45 -10.33 -43.06 -19.04
N ALA A 46 -11.46 -42.38 -18.91
CA ALA A 46 -11.63 -41.24 -18.01
C ALA A 46 -11.59 -41.66 -16.53
N ASP A 47 -12.36 -42.68 -16.15
CA ASP A 47 -12.39 -43.24 -14.79
C ASP A 47 -11.01 -43.78 -14.40
N ALA A 48 -10.32 -44.44 -15.34
CA ALA A 48 -8.97 -44.94 -15.15
C ALA A 48 -7.95 -43.81 -14.93
N ARG A 49 -8.04 -42.71 -15.69
CA ARG A 49 -7.16 -41.54 -15.51
C ARG A 49 -7.44 -40.83 -14.18
N GLU A 50 -8.69 -40.75 -13.74
CA GLU A 50 -9.07 -40.17 -12.45
C GLU A 50 -8.51 -41.02 -11.29
N ALA A 51 -8.68 -42.34 -11.36
CA ALA A 51 -8.19 -43.27 -10.34
C ALA A 51 -6.65 -43.31 -10.26
N LEU A 52 -5.95 -43.06 -11.37
CA LEU A 52 -4.49 -42.93 -11.43
C LEU A 52 -3.97 -41.50 -11.13
N GLY A 53 -4.85 -40.55 -10.81
CA GLY A 53 -4.49 -39.16 -10.47
C GLY A 53 -3.98 -38.33 -11.66
N ALA A 54 -4.27 -38.75 -12.89
CA ALA A 54 -3.77 -38.16 -14.13
C ALA A 54 -4.68 -37.07 -14.73
N VAL A 55 -5.88 -36.83 -14.18
CA VAL A 55 -6.77 -35.77 -14.65
C VAL A 55 -6.59 -34.53 -13.78
N GLY A 56 -6.37 -33.38 -14.42
CA GLY A 56 -6.33 -32.09 -13.77
C GLY A 56 -7.55 -31.92 -12.87
N LYS A 57 -7.29 -31.75 -11.59
CA LYS A 57 -8.35 -31.59 -10.60
C LYS A 57 -9.05 -30.25 -10.81
N SER A 58 -10.37 -30.24 -10.68
CA SER A 58 -11.21 -29.03 -10.73
C SER A 58 -11.80 -28.75 -9.36
N GLY A 59 -11.79 -27.49 -8.94
CA GLY A 59 -12.32 -27.07 -7.63
C GLY A 59 -11.22 -26.74 -6.62
N ASP A 60 -11.62 -26.53 -5.36
CA ASP A 60 -10.71 -26.17 -4.27
C ASP A 60 -9.89 -27.39 -3.82
N GLU A 61 -8.59 -27.36 -4.08
CA GLU A 61 -7.68 -28.43 -3.70
C GLU A 61 -6.87 -28.05 -2.46
N THR A 62 -6.94 -28.90 -1.42
CA THR A 62 -6.05 -28.79 -0.26
C THR A 62 -4.70 -29.40 -0.62
N ILE A 63 -3.68 -28.55 -0.78
CA ILE A 63 -2.31 -28.99 -1.01
C ILE A 63 -1.61 -29.18 0.34
N ILE A 64 -1.28 -30.42 0.70
CA ILE A 64 -0.45 -30.74 1.87
C ILE A 64 1.01 -30.92 1.43
N GLY A 65 1.93 -30.26 2.14
CA GLY A 65 3.38 -30.36 1.93
C GLY A 65 3.87 -29.60 0.71
N THR A 66 5.12 -29.86 0.31
CA THR A 66 5.76 -29.23 -0.86
C THR A 66 5.34 -29.95 -2.15
N LYS A 67 4.97 -29.19 -3.19
CA LYS A 67 4.73 -29.71 -4.54
C LYS A 67 5.74 -29.13 -5.51
N THR A 68 6.32 -29.99 -6.34
CA THR A 68 7.24 -29.60 -7.40
C THR A 68 6.54 -29.77 -8.74
N PHE A 69 6.55 -28.71 -9.56
CA PHE A 69 5.99 -28.74 -10.90
C PHE A 69 7.13 -28.76 -11.91
N SER A 70 7.00 -29.55 -12.97
CA SER A 70 8.01 -29.71 -14.03
C SER A 70 8.03 -28.56 -15.05
N GLY A 71 7.09 -27.61 -14.94
CA GLY A 71 7.00 -26.41 -15.76
C GLY A 71 6.48 -25.22 -14.95
N GLY A 72 6.39 -24.04 -15.59
CA GLY A 72 5.84 -22.84 -14.95
C GLY A 72 4.39 -23.06 -14.51
N VAL A 73 4.06 -22.63 -13.29
CA VAL A 73 2.68 -22.66 -12.78
C VAL A 73 1.94 -21.45 -13.35
N ASN A 74 0.91 -21.69 -14.16
CA ASN A 74 0.03 -20.63 -14.64
C ASN A 74 -1.14 -20.45 -13.66
N VAL A 75 -1.14 -19.34 -12.91
CA VAL A 75 -2.22 -18.97 -11.99
C VAL A 75 -3.02 -17.85 -12.63
N GLN A 76 -4.21 -18.17 -13.14
CA GLN A 76 -5.00 -17.27 -13.98
C GLN A 76 -5.46 -15.97 -13.27
N ASN A 77 -5.41 -15.92 -11.93
CA ASN A 77 -5.89 -14.78 -11.12
C ASN A 77 -4.82 -14.16 -10.21
N ILE A 78 -3.57 -14.05 -10.66
CA ILE A 78 -2.53 -13.29 -9.90
C ILE A 78 -2.93 -11.81 -9.77
N ASN A 79 -3.46 -11.21 -10.85
CA ASN A 79 -3.77 -9.78 -10.96
C ASN A 79 -5.02 -9.31 -10.16
N GLY A 80 -5.57 -10.18 -9.30
CA GLY A 80 -6.59 -9.83 -8.30
C GLY A 80 -6.34 -10.49 -6.94
N SER A 81 -5.17 -11.12 -6.78
CA SER A 81 -4.77 -11.88 -5.59
C SER A 81 -3.65 -11.16 -4.83
N HIS A 82 -3.30 -11.67 -3.66
CA HIS A 82 -2.23 -11.24 -2.77
C HIS A 82 -0.82 -11.21 -3.40
N LEU A 83 -0.67 -11.64 -4.66
CA LEU A 83 0.59 -11.66 -5.42
C LEU A 83 0.69 -10.52 -6.46
N ALA A 84 -0.38 -9.76 -6.71
CA ALA A 84 -0.29 -8.56 -7.53
C ALA A 84 0.58 -7.49 -6.84
N GLY A 85 1.34 -6.70 -7.60
CA GLY A 85 1.97 -5.48 -7.08
C GLY A 85 0.98 -4.31 -7.02
N PHE A 86 1.30 -3.27 -6.26
CA PHE A 86 0.46 -2.08 -6.04
C PHE A 86 -0.91 -2.40 -5.41
N ARG A 87 -0.94 -3.34 -4.47
CA ARG A 87 -2.13 -3.65 -3.64
C ARG A 87 -2.41 -2.53 -2.66
N ASN A 88 -1.36 -1.98 -2.04
CA ASN A 88 -1.49 -0.97 -1.01
C ASN A 88 -1.89 0.39 -1.60
N ARG A 89 -3.10 0.82 -1.28
CA ARG A 89 -3.65 2.12 -1.71
C ARG A 89 -3.15 3.28 -0.86
N LEU A 90 -2.60 2.99 0.30
CA LEU A 90 -1.88 3.99 1.09
C LEU A 90 -0.47 4.17 0.52
N ILE A 91 0.00 5.40 0.63
CA ILE A 91 1.34 5.85 0.25
C ILE A 91 2.17 5.96 1.53
N ASN A 92 3.44 5.56 1.44
CA ASN A 92 4.43 5.69 2.49
C ASN A 92 4.00 5.03 3.81
N GLY A 93 3.32 3.89 3.72
CA GLY A 93 2.79 3.17 4.88
C GLY A 93 3.84 2.60 5.82
N ASP A 94 5.09 2.43 5.36
CA ASP A 94 6.26 2.03 6.15
C ASP A 94 7.17 3.21 6.51
N PHE A 95 6.72 4.44 6.24
CA PHE A 95 7.34 5.67 6.70
C PHE A 95 8.81 5.83 6.28
N ARG A 96 9.22 5.34 5.10
CA ARG A 96 10.58 5.53 4.58
C ARG A 96 10.84 6.89 3.91
N VAL A 97 9.79 7.64 3.59
CA VAL A 97 9.89 8.94 2.91
C VAL A 97 9.48 10.08 3.86
N TRP A 98 10.35 11.09 4.00
CA TRP A 98 10.18 12.24 4.92
C TRP A 98 10.77 13.53 4.31
N GLN A 99 10.22 13.97 3.18
CA GLN A 99 10.70 15.13 2.43
C GLN A 99 10.41 16.47 3.12
N ARG A 100 9.44 16.50 4.06
CA ARG A 100 8.98 17.73 4.77
C ARG A 100 9.73 18.01 6.08
N GLY A 101 10.65 17.13 6.49
CA GLY A 101 11.25 17.12 7.82
C GLY A 101 10.93 15.83 8.56
N THR A 102 11.50 15.63 9.76
CA THR A 102 11.35 14.39 10.54
C THR A 102 10.62 14.59 11.88
N THR A 103 10.33 15.84 12.23
CA THR A 103 9.63 16.23 13.46
C THR A 103 8.75 17.43 13.13
N PHE A 104 7.53 17.42 13.64
CA PHE A 104 6.51 18.40 13.32
C PHE A 104 5.74 18.80 14.56
N ASP A 105 5.63 20.10 14.79
CA ASP A 105 4.58 20.66 15.62
C ASP A 105 3.30 20.68 14.79
N CYS A 106 2.24 20.05 15.30
CA CYS A 106 0.95 19.93 14.65
C CYS A 106 -0.04 20.84 15.38
N PRO A 107 -0.29 22.07 14.91
CA PRO A 107 -1.15 23.03 15.59
C PRO A 107 -2.61 22.54 15.67
N ALA A 108 -3.33 22.99 16.70
CA ALA A 108 -4.75 22.73 16.82
C ALA A 108 -5.54 23.30 15.63
N ASN A 109 -6.49 22.51 15.12
CA ASN A 109 -7.37 22.82 14.01
C ASN A 109 -6.68 23.06 12.66
N VAL A 110 -5.45 22.55 12.51
CA VAL A 110 -4.67 22.62 11.26
C VAL A 110 -4.31 21.21 10.81
N LEU A 111 -4.68 20.86 9.57
CA LEU A 111 -4.24 19.60 8.97
C LEU A 111 -2.75 19.70 8.61
N THR A 112 -1.90 19.06 9.40
CA THR A 112 -0.44 19.16 9.28
C THR A 112 0.12 17.90 8.62
N TYR A 113 0.65 18.01 7.40
CA TYR A 113 1.29 16.90 6.69
C TYR A 113 2.71 16.63 7.25
N THR A 114 3.03 15.36 7.47
CA THR A 114 4.23 14.89 8.17
C THR A 114 5.08 13.96 7.27
N ALA A 115 5.10 12.65 7.54
CA ALA A 115 5.71 11.61 6.71
C ALA A 115 4.92 11.49 5.40
N ASP A 116 5.35 12.20 4.36
CA ASP A 116 4.75 12.31 3.02
C ASP A 116 3.40 11.59 2.82
N GLN A 117 2.32 12.38 2.71
CA GLN A 117 0.89 12.00 2.66
C GLN A 117 0.22 11.68 3.99
N TRP A 118 0.95 11.28 5.01
CA TRP A 118 0.37 11.21 6.35
C TRP A 118 0.19 12.60 6.94
N ALA A 119 -0.94 12.82 7.62
CA ALA A 119 -1.26 14.09 8.23
C ALA A 119 -1.80 13.89 9.65
N VAL A 120 -1.53 14.87 10.51
CA VAL A 120 -2.09 14.95 11.84
C VAL A 120 -3.04 16.15 11.89
N TYR A 121 -4.25 15.91 12.37
CA TYR A 121 -5.21 16.94 12.74
C TYR A 121 -5.53 16.78 14.23
N THR A 122 -5.35 17.82 15.02
CA THR A 122 -5.63 17.81 16.46
C THR A 122 -6.58 18.93 16.84
N THR A 123 -7.35 18.75 17.90
CA THR A 123 -8.22 19.78 18.48
C THR A 123 -7.85 20.04 19.94
N GLY A 124 -8.15 21.22 20.46
CA GLY A 124 -7.82 21.62 21.83
C GLY A 124 -6.40 22.18 21.95
N SER A 125 -5.38 21.35 21.72
CA SER A 125 -3.97 21.73 21.82
C SER A 125 -3.14 21.16 20.67
N ALA A 126 -2.02 21.82 20.39
CA ALA A 126 -1.01 21.31 19.46
C ALA A 126 -0.38 20.02 19.99
N VAL A 127 -0.01 19.11 19.08
CA VAL A 127 0.66 17.85 19.40
C VAL A 127 1.92 17.69 18.56
N ASN A 128 2.75 16.70 18.87
CA ASN A 128 3.95 16.43 18.10
C ASN A 128 3.80 15.16 17.25
N ALA A 129 4.33 15.20 16.03
CA ALA A 129 4.54 14.02 15.20
C ALA A 129 6.02 13.89 14.85
N SER A 130 6.58 12.69 14.96
CA SER A 130 8.02 12.47 14.74
C SER A 130 8.30 11.10 14.11
N ARG A 131 9.43 11.04 13.40
CA ARG A 131 10.01 9.79 12.92
C ARG A 131 10.68 9.05 14.07
N ALA A 132 10.33 7.79 14.26
CA ALA A 132 11.03 6.86 15.14
C ALA A 132 11.81 5.83 14.31
N LEU A 133 12.88 5.26 14.88
CA LEU A 133 13.74 4.29 14.19
C LEU A 133 13.56 2.90 14.79
N ASN A 134 13.18 1.93 13.94
CA ASN A 134 13.10 0.51 14.29
C ASN A 134 12.34 0.20 15.59
N GLU A 135 11.18 0.82 15.79
CA GLU A 135 10.43 0.70 17.05
C GLU A 135 9.28 -0.33 17.02
N MET A 136 9.07 -1.04 15.91
CA MET A 136 7.86 -1.87 15.70
C MET A 136 8.12 -3.36 15.44
N THR A 137 8.83 -3.70 14.36
CA THR A 137 9.14 -5.08 13.97
C THR A 137 10.60 -5.15 13.53
N ALA A 138 11.21 -6.35 13.51
CA ALA A 138 12.61 -6.51 13.09
C ALA A 138 12.91 -5.96 11.67
N ASN A 139 11.89 -5.91 10.80
CA ASN A 139 11.98 -5.37 9.45
C ASN A 139 11.36 -3.96 9.35
N SER A 140 11.36 -3.18 10.43
CA SER A 140 10.91 -1.80 10.47
C SER A 140 12.13 -0.89 10.37
N THR A 141 12.18 -0.01 9.36
CA THR A 141 13.26 1.00 9.30
C THR A 141 12.84 2.24 10.08
N PHE A 142 11.67 2.78 9.75
CA PHE A 142 11.14 3.99 10.33
C PHE A 142 9.67 3.80 10.69
N THR A 143 9.21 4.57 11.66
CA THR A 143 7.80 4.57 12.10
C THR A 143 7.33 6.00 12.31
N LEU A 144 6.02 6.21 12.29
CA LEU A 144 5.40 7.49 12.64
C LEU A 144 4.88 7.42 14.08
N ARG A 145 5.41 8.28 14.93
CA ARG A 145 5.00 8.45 16.33
C ARG A 145 4.26 9.77 16.50
N VAL A 146 3.11 9.72 17.14
CA VAL A 146 2.32 10.89 17.53
C VAL A 146 2.27 10.98 19.05
N THR A 147 2.70 12.11 19.60
CA THR A 147 2.79 12.36 21.05
C THR A 147 1.82 13.45 21.46
N GLY A 148 0.95 13.15 22.42
CA GLY A 148 -0.05 14.06 22.95
C GLY A 148 0.52 15.15 23.83
N ALA A 149 -0.33 16.13 24.10
CA ALA A 149 -0.08 17.32 24.89
C ALA A 149 -1.20 17.55 25.90
N SER A 150 -0.93 18.37 26.91
CA SER A 150 -1.98 18.78 27.85
C SER A 150 -3.05 19.59 27.12
N GLY A 151 -4.31 19.22 27.30
CA GLY A 151 -5.47 19.93 26.74
C GLY A 151 -5.88 19.55 25.31
N ASN A 152 -5.18 18.64 24.62
CA ASN A 152 -5.74 18.14 23.35
C ASN A 152 -6.99 17.30 23.61
N THR A 153 -8.02 17.49 22.80
CA THR A 153 -9.30 16.78 22.93
C THR A 153 -9.42 15.62 21.94
N SER A 154 -8.86 15.77 20.73
CA SER A 154 -8.77 14.69 19.75
C SER A 154 -7.48 14.82 18.95
N VAL A 155 -6.88 13.68 18.61
CA VAL A 155 -5.69 13.60 17.76
C VAL A 155 -5.96 12.57 16.68
N ASN A 156 -6.05 13.03 15.44
CA ASN A 156 -6.35 12.22 14.27
C ASN A 156 -5.11 12.10 13.38
N LEU A 157 -4.55 10.90 13.29
CA LEU A 157 -3.59 10.53 12.26
C LEU A 157 -4.34 9.99 11.06
N LEU A 158 -4.16 10.60 9.89
CA LEU A 158 -4.91 10.23 8.70
C LEU A 158 -4.07 10.21 7.43
N GLN A 159 -4.60 9.53 6.43
CA GLN A 159 -4.18 9.66 5.05
C GLN A 159 -5.43 9.68 4.15
N ARG A 160 -5.40 10.55 3.13
CA ARG A 160 -6.38 10.63 2.05
C ARG A 160 -5.82 9.93 0.82
N ILE A 161 -6.68 9.23 0.09
CA ILE A 161 -6.37 8.51 -1.15
C ILE A 161 -7.23 9.16 -2.24
N PRO A 162 -6.63 9.66 -3.34
CA PRO A 162 -7.41 10.23 -4.44
C PRO A 162 -8.38 9.22 -5.02
N GLY A 163 -9.52 9.70 -5.52
CA GLY A 163 -10.55 8.88 -6.16
C GLY A 163 -10.01 8.02 -7.28
N VAL A 164 -9.09 8.57 -8.09
CA VAL A 164 -8.42 7.85 -9.19
C VAL A 164 -7.58 6.66 -8.71
N ASP A 165 -7.00 6.73 -7.51
CA ASP A 165 -6.21 5.65 -6.92
C ASP A 165 -7.09 4.67 -6.13
N ALA A 166 -8.17 5.20 -5.54
CA ALA A 166 -9.14 4.47 -4.71
C ALA A 166 -10.17 3.66 -5.52
N ILE A 167 -10.39 3.97 -6.81
CA ILE A 167 -11.38 3.30 -7.67
C ILE A 167 -11.21 1.77 -7.72
N ALA A 168 -9.98 1.27 -7.53
CA ALA A 168 -9.70 -0.15 -7.50
C ALA A 168 -10.32 -0.90 -6.31
N LEU A 169 -10.72 -0.19 -5.25
CA LEU A 169 -11.41 -0.72 -4.08
C LEU A 169 -12.94 -0.63 -4.20
N GLN A 170 -13.48 0.09 -5.18
CA GLN A 170 -14.90 0.36 -5.29
C GLN A 170 -15.70 -0.94 -5.45
N ASN A 171 -16.73 -1.11 -4.60
CA ASN A 171 -17.62 -2.27 -4.60
C ASN A 171 -16.88 -3.62 -4.45
N ARG A 172 -15.71 -3.61 -3.80
CA ARG A 172 -14.93 -4.81 -3.53
C ARG A 172 -14.67 -4.93 -2.02
N PRO A 173 -14.65 -6.16 -1.48
CA PRO A 173 -14.10 -6.36 -0.16
C PRO A 173 -12.68 -5.80 -0.09
N SER A 174 -12.37 -5.09 0.98
CA SER A 174 -11.03 -4.59 1.24
C SER A 174 -10.70 -4.63 2.73
N THR A 175 -9.41 -4.65 3.02
CA THR A 175 -8.88 -4.81 4.37
C THR A 175 -7.81 -3.75 4.63
N VAL A 176 -7.85 -3.18 5.83
CA VAL A 176 -6.77 -2.33 6.36
C VAL A 176 -5.96 -3.13 7.36
N SER A 177 -4.63 -3.07 7.28
CA SER A 177 -3.74 -3.68 8.26
C SER A 177 -2.61 -2.74 8.64
N PHE A 178 -2.14 -2.82 9.89
CA PHE A 178 -1.00 -2.05 10.37
C PHE A 178 -0.47 -2.60 11.68
N TRP A 179 0.81 -2.34 11.93
CA TRP A 179 1.39 -2.53 13.25
C TRP A 179 1.23 -1.26 14.08
N ALA A 180 0.87 -1.41 15.36
CA ALA A 180 0.82 -0.29 16.29
C ALA A 180 1.22 -0.69 17.71
N LYS A 181 1.70 0.30 18.47
CA LYS A 181 1.91 0.25 19.92
C LYS A 181 1.67 1.64 20.52
N ALA A 182 1.58 1.72 21.84
CA ALA A 182 1.52 2.98 22.57
C ALA A 182 2.56 3.03 23.70
N SER A 183 2.89 4.22 24.19
CA SER A 183 3.79 4.37 25.35
C SER A 183 3.13 3.95 26.67
N ALA A 184 1.79 3.89 26.69
CA ALA A 184 0.96 3.34 27.75
C ALA A 184 -0.34 2.80 27.10
N PRO A 185 -1.04 1.82 27.70
CA PRO A 185 -2.28 1.29 27.13
C PRO A 185 -3.30 2.39 26.84
N LEU A 186 -3.83 2.42 25.62
CA LEU A 186 -4.85 3.39 25.19
C LEU A 186 -5.71 2.81 24.06
N SER A 187 -6.88 3.40 23.85
CA SER A 187 -7.76 3.03 22.74
C SER A 187 -7.63 4.03 21.59
N LEU A 188 -7.50 3.53 20.36
CA LEU A 188 -7.67 4.32 19.15
C LEU A 188 -8.99 3.96 18.49
N ASN A 189 -9.74 4.97 18.10
CA ASN A 189 -10.86 4.80 17.18
C ASN A 189 -10.31 4.83 15.77
N TRP A 190 -10.86 4.01 14.89
CA TRP A 190 -10.55 4.08 13.46
C TRP A 190 -11.80 4.42 12.69
N MET A 191 -11.63 5.14 11.59
CA MET A 191 -12.72 5.50 10.69
C MET A 191 -12.22 5.50 9.26
N ALA A 192 -12.99 4.87 8.39
CA ALA A 192 -12.88 4.99 6.95
C ALA A 192 -14.08 5.79 6.45
N VAL A 193 -13.80 6.80 5.63
CA VAL A 193 -14.81 7.66 5.00
C VAL A 193 -14.51 7.83 3.52
N HIS A 194 -15.50 8.28 2.76
CA HIS A 194 -15.28 8.84 1.43
C HIS A 194 -15.65 10.33 1.41
N ALA A 195 -15.06 11.08 0.48
CA ALA A 195 -15.47 12.45 0.20
C ALA A 195 -16.87 12.47 -0.46
N THR A 196 -17.63 13.54 -0.29
CA THR A 196 -18.92 13.73 -0.99
C THR A 196 -18.77 14.38 -2.36
N VAL A 197 -17.62 15.01 -2.61
CA VAL A 197 -17.21 15.61 -3.89
C VAL A 197 -15.82 15.07 -4.21
N ALA A 198 -15.55 14.79 -5.49
CA ALA A 198 -14.30 14.19 -5.93
C ALA A 198 -13.08 14.94 -5.39
N ASP A 199 -12.25 14.23 -4.62
CA ASP A 199 -11.01 14.70 -4.01
C ASP A 199 -11.16 15.96 -3.16
N ASN A 200 -12.35 16.18 -2.58
CA ASN A 200 -12.62 17.31 -1.68
C ASN A 200 -13.26 16.81 -0.38
N PHE A 201 -12.46 16.78 0.68
CA PHE A 201 -12.85 16.27 1.99
C PHE A 201 -13.44 17.33 2.94
N ALA A 202 -13.94 18.46 2.42
CA ALA A 202 -14.68 19.44 3.22
C ALA A 202 -15.97 18.83 3.82
N ALA A 203 -16.55 17.85 3.13
CA ALA A 203 -17.61 16.99 3.65
C ALA A 203 -17.31 15.52 3.31
N THR A 204 -17.62 14.63 4.25
CA THR A 204 -17.35 13.19 4.13
C THR A 204 -18.56 12.37 4.57
N ALA A 205 -18.62 11.13 4.11
CA ALA A 205 -19.63 10.15 4.54
C ALA A 205 -18.94 8.88 5.07
N PRO A 206 -19.46 8.29 6.16
CA PRO A 206 -18.87 7.13 6.78
C PRO A 206 -18.97 5.89 5.89
N ILE A 207 -17.91 5.07 5.90
CA ILE A 207 -17.90 3.72 5.32
C ILE A 207 -17.96 2.71 6.45
N SER A 208 -16.99 2.77 7.36
CA SER A 208 -16.89 1.88 8.51
C SER A 208 -16.06 2.53 9.60
N SER A 209 -16.29 2.12 10.85
CA SER A 209 -15.51 2.57 11.99
C SER A 209 -15.45 1.49 13.07
N GLY A 210 -14.58 1.69 14.06
CA GLY A 210 -14.49 0.84 15.22
C GLY A 210 -13.42 1.32 16.19
N THR A 211 -13.08 0.48 17.16
CA THR A 211 -12.08 0.77 18.19
C THR A 211 -11.08 -0.36 18.26
N ILE A 212 -9.81 -0.01 18.46
CA ILE A 212 -8.73 -0.93 18.78
C ILE A 212 -8.07 -0.49 20.08
N ASN A 213 -7.52 -1.45 20.82
CA ASN A 213 -6.82 -1.21 22.07
C ASN A 213 -5.34 -1.49 21.86
N LEU A 214 -4.51 -0.49 22.07
CA LEU A 214 -3.07 -0.57 21.95
C LEU A 214 -2.47 -0.93 23.30
N THR A 215 -1.44 -1.76 23.27
CA THR A 215 -0.58 -2.04 24.41
C THR A 215 0.80 -1.43 24.18
N THR A 216 1.72 -1.62 25.14
CA THR A 216 3.11 -1.19 25.01
C THR A 216 3.92 -2.09 24.08
N THR A 217 3.39 -3.25 23.71
CA THR A 217 4.00 -4.19 22.77
C THR A 217 3.43 -3.96 21.37
N PRO A 218 4.28 -3.97 20.31
CA PRO A 218 3.82 -3.99 18.93
C PRO A 218 2.81 -5.09 18.66
N GLN A 219 1.67 -4.72 18.07
CA GLN A 219 0.61 -5.64 17.67
C GLN A 219 0.18 -5.34 16.23
N LEU A 220 -0.10 -6.41 15.46
CA LEU A 220 -0.71 -6.30 14.15
C LEU A 220 -2.23 -6.19 14.29
N PHE A 221 -2.80 -5.14 13.73
CA PHE A 221 -4.25 -4.94 13.64
C PHE A 221 -4.73 -5.20 12.21
N THR A 222 -5.95 -5.72 12.09
CA THR A 222 -6.62 -5.98 10.81
C THR A 222 -8.07 -5.53 10.92
N LEU A 223 -8.50 -4.68 9.99
CA LEU A 223 -9.80 -4.03 9.98
C LEU A 223 -10.53 -4.37 8.67
N PRO A 224 -11.77 -4.90 8.72
CA PRO A 224 -12.55 -5.18 7.52
C PRO A 224 -13.19 -3.90 7.00
N VAL A 225 -12.54 -3.24 6.05
CA VAL A 225 -12.98 -1.93 5.52
C VAL A 225 -13.31 -2.08 4.04
N SER A 226 -14.56 -2.40 3.71
CA SER A 226 -15.00 -2.54 2.31
C SER A 226 -15.48 -1.21 1.75
N ALA A 227 -14.76 -0.66 0.78
CA ALA A 227 -15.13 0.61 0.16
C ALA A 227 -16.37 0.44 -0.74
N THR A 228 -17.44 1.19 -0.45
CA THR A 228 -18.70 1.12 -1.20
C THR A 228 -18.62 1.90 -2.52
N GLY A 229 -19.75 2.05 -3.22
CA GLY A 229 -19.85 2.62 -4.57
C GLY A 229 -19.33 4.05 -4.77
N ASN A 230 -18.79 4.72 -3.76
CA ASN A 230 -18.28 6.10 -3.84
C ASN A 230 -16.76 6.23 -3.67
N ALA A 231 -15.99 5.13 -3.73
CA ALA A 231 -14.53 5.19 -3.60
C ALA A 231 -13.86 6.10 -4.66
N TYR A 232 -14.48 6.26 -5.84
CA TYR A 232 -14.02 7.15 -6.91
C TYR A 232 -14.05 8.65 -6.54
N LEU A 233 -14.68 9.03 -5.44
CA LEU A 233 -14.66 10.39 -4.90
C LEU A 233 -13.43 10.64 -4.01
N GLY A 234 -12.67 9.61 -3.66
CA GLY A 234 -11.56 9.68 -2.73
C GLY A 234 -11.93 9.08 -1.36
N LEU A 235 -10.95 8.43 -0.74
CA LEU A 235 -11.08 7.74 0.54
C LEU A 235 -10.19 8.40 1.60
N GLN A 236 -10.57 8.31 2.87
CA GLN A 236 -9.71 8.68 3.99
C GLN A 236 -9.75 7.58 5.05
N LEU A 237 -8.56 7.20 5.52
CA LEU A 237 -8.39 6.38 6.72
C LEU A 237 -7.91 7.30 7.86
N SER A 238 -8.54 7.17 9.02
CA SER A 238 -8.21 7.93 10.23
C SER A 238 -8.03 7.01 11.43
N LEU A 239 -7.01 7.28 12.24
CA LEU A 239 -6.77 6.73 13.57
C LEU A 239 -6.86 7.88 14.59
N VAL A 240 -7.80 7.80 15.52
CA VAL A 240 -8.20 8.88 16.40
C VAL A 240 -8.03 8.49 17.86
N ALA A 241 -7.19 9.24 18.58
CA ALA A 241 -7.13 9.21 20.03
C ALA A 241 -7.99 10.37 20.59
N TYR A 242 -8.91 10.09 21.50
CA TYR A 242 -9.63 11.12 22.24
C TYR A 242 -8.91 11.39 23.56
N GLY A 243 -8.35 12.59 23.72
CA GLY A 243 -7.59 12.95 24.92
C GLY A 243 -6.28 12.20 25.08
N LEU A 244 -5.38 12.25 24.07
CA LEU A 244 -4.03 11.72 24.19
C LEU A 244 -3.23 12.55 25.21
N GLY A 245 -2.91 11.96 26.38
CA GLY A 245 -2.26 12.69 27.47
C GLY A 245 -0.88 13.25 27.12
N ALA A 246 -0.43 14.27 27.88
CA ALA A 246 0.88 14.88 27.69
C ALA A 246 2.01 13.85 27.79
N GLY A 247 2.84 13.75 26.75
CA GLY A 247 3.94 12.78 26.69
C GLY A 247 3.52 11.33 26.41
N VAL A 248 2.21 11.04 26.37
CA VAL A 248 1.69 9.74 25.91
C VAL A 248 1.71 9.73 24.39
N SER A 249 2.16 8.62 23.81
CA SER A 249 2.25 8.48 22.36
C SER A 249 1.66 7.17 21.86
N PHE A 250 1.24 7.18 20.60
CA PHE A 250 1.06 5.98 19.81
C PHE A 250 1.99 6.02 18.60
N THR A 251 2.45 4.84 18.19
CA THR A 251 3.34 4.66 17.05
C THR A 251 2.71 3.66 16.09
N VAL A 252 2.81 3.93 14.79
CA VAL A 252 2.29 3.06 13.72
C VAL A 252 3.40 2.71 12.73
N ASP A 253 3.26 1.54 12.09
CA ASP A 253 4.14 1.06 11.02
C ASP A 253 3.36 0.18 10.04
N LYS A 254 3.86 0.07 8.80
CA LYS A 254 3.38 -0.83 7.75
C LYS A 254 1.87 -0.75 7.53
N VAL A 255 1.37 0.47 7.39
CA VAL A 255 -0.06 0.70 7.15
C VAL A 255 -0.42 0.39 5.70
N GLN A 256 -1.36 -0.52 5.53
CA GLN A 256 -1.80 -1.00 4.23
C GLN A 256 -3.31 -0.99 4.13
N TRP A 257 -3.84 -0.53 3.00
CA TRP A 257 -5.24 -0.73 2.61
C TRP A 257 -5.25 -1.42 1.25
N GLU A 258 -5.76 -2.65 1.21
CA GLU A 258 -5.72 -3.49 0.02
C GLU A 258 -7.06 -4.17 -0.29
N PRO A 259 -7.31 -4.58 -1.55
CA PRO A 259 -8.42 -5.46 -1.89
C PRO A 259 -8.33 -6.83 -1.20
N GLY A 260 -9.48 -7.42 -0.89
CA GLY A 260 -9.61 -8.73 -0.27
C GLY A 260 -10.12 -8.67 1.16
N THR A 261 -10.60 -9.81 1.66
CA THR A 261 -11.12 -9.98 3.03
C THR A 261 -10.05 -10.35 4.04
N LEU A 262 -8.81 -10.57 3.59
CA LEU A 262 -7.68 -10.99 4.42
C LEU A 262 -6.52 -10.03 4.25
N ALA A 263 -5.88 -9.66 5.36
CA ALA A 263 -4.64 -8.89 5.33
C ALA A 263 -3.50 -9.76 4.80
N THR A 264 -2.79 -9.24 3.80
CA THR A 264 -1.57 -9.85 3.27
C THR A 264 -0.36 -9.28 4.00
N PRO A 265 0.83 -9.92 3.90
CA PRO A 265 2.06 -9.27 4.33
C PRO A 265 2.22 -7.89 3.67
N PHE A 266 2.79 -6.95 4.42
CA PHE A 266 2.97 -5.58 3.94
C PHE A 266 3.68 -5.56 2.59
N GLU A 267 3.08 -4.86 1.62
CA GLU A 267 3.64 -4.65 0.30
C GLU A 267 4.72 -3.57 0.36
N GLN A 268 5.97 -4.02 0.41
CA GLN A 268 7.11 -3.12 0.35
C GLN A 268 7.47 -2.82 -1.11
N LEU A 269 7.14 -1.61 -1.56
CA LEU A 269 7.66 -1.09 -2.82
C LEU A 269 9.15 -0.72 -2.67
N ASP A 270 9.88 -0.69 -3.79
CA ASP A 270 11.24 -0.16 -3.76
C ASP A 270 11.24 1.34 -3.41
N GLN A 271 12.36 1.84 -2.88
CA GLN A 271 12.48 3.20 -2.39
C GLN A 271 12.18 4.26 -3.46
N ALA A 272 12.57 4.01 -4.71
CA ALA A 272 12.40 4.98 -5.79
C ALA A 272 10.93 5.08 -6.22
N THR A 273 10.24 3.95 -6.36
CA THR A 273 8.81 3.91 -6.67
C THR A 273 7.99 4.60 -5.57
N GLU A 274 8.29 4.33 -4.30
CA GLU A 274 7.58 4.98 -3.18
C GLU A 274 7.83 6.49 -3.14
N LEU A 275 9.06 6.93 -3.41
CA LEU A 275 9.40 8.35 -3.52
C LEU A 275 8.62 9.04 -4.66
N VAL A 276 8.49 8.40 -5.82
CA VAL A 276 7.71 8.95 -6.95
C VAL A 276 6.24 9.09 -6.57
N ARG A 277 5.65 8.13 -5.85
CA ARG A 277 4.27 8.23 -5.34
C ARG A 277 4.12 9.40 -4.36
N CYS A 278 5.07 9.59 -3.45
CA CYS A 278 5.09 10.75 -2.54
C CYS A 278 5.24 12.08 -3.29
N GLN A 279 6.10 12.10 -4.32
CA GLN A 279 6.37 13.29 -5.13
C GLN A 279 5.19 13.75 -5.97
N ARG A 280 4.15 12.92 -6.18
CA ARG A 280 2.86 13.38 -6.72
C ARG A 280 2.23 14.48 -5.86
N PHE A 281 2.50 14.52 -4.56
CA PHE A 281 1.86 15.46 -3.63
C PHE A 281 2.81 16.43 -2.96
N TYR A 282 4.08 16.05 -2.81
CA TYR A 282 5.07 16.95 -2.26
C TYR A 282 6.43 16.79 -2.89
N GLU A 283 7.03 17.90 -3.29
CA GLU A 283 8.46 17.92 -3.52
C GLU A 283 9.06 19.26 -3.14
N ALA A 284 10.36 19.25 -2.95
CA ALA A 284 11.17 20.44 -2.78
C ALA A 284 12.30 20.40 -3.80
N GLY A 285 12.77 21.59 -4.17
CA GLY A 285 13.88 21.74 -5.09
C GLY A 285 14.49 23.13 -4.99
N GLN A 286 15.50 23.35 -5.82
CA GLN A 286 16.14 24.63 -6.01
C GLN A 286 16.41 24.80 -7.49
N PHE A 287 16.31 26.04 -7.99
CA PHE A 287 16.80 26.39 -9.30
C PHE A 287 17.69 27.62 -9.24
N PHE A 288 18.56 27.71 -10.23
CA PHE A 288 19.41 28.86 -10.50
C PHE A 288 19.11 29.32 -11.93
N LEU A 289 18.88 30.62 -12.08
CA LEU A 289 18.78 31.27 -13.38
C LEU A 289 19.89 32.30 -13.47
N GLU A 290 20.86 32.03 -14.33
CA GLU A 290 21.94 32.94 -14.67
C GLU A 290 21.75 33.39 -16.13
N ALA A 291 21.69 34.70 -16.33
CA ALA A 291 21.46 35.28 -17.65
C ALA A 291 22.08 36.67 -17.77
N TYR A 292 22.19 37.17 -19.00
CA TYR A 292 22.39 38.59 -19.26
C TYR A 292 21.02 39.22 -19.56
N GLY A 293 20.55 40.08 -18.65
CA GLY A 293 19.24 40.72 -18.76
C GLY A 293 19.34 42.14 -19.30
N SER A 294 18.45 42.50 -20.23
CA SER A 294 18.23 43.89 -20.62
C SER A 294 17.56 44.66 -19.48
N ALA A 295 17.89 45.95 -19.33
CA ALA A 295 17.32 46.80 -18.30
C ALA A 295 15.79 46.75 -18.28
N ASN A 296 15.20 46.70 -17.08
CA ASN A 296 13.75 46.72 -16.83
C ASN A 296 12.95 45.57 -17.49
N GLN A 297 13.59 44.45 -17.85
CA GLN A 297 12.91 43.26 -18.34
C GLN A 297 12.63 42.27 -17.21
N ASN A 298 11.57 41.46 -17.37
CA ASN A 298 11.33 40.32 -16.51
C ASN A 298 12.05 39.09 -17.09
N LEU A 299 12.92 38.49 -16.28
CA LEU A 299 13.56 37.22 -16.59
C LEU A 299 13.01 36.15 -15.67
N GLY A 300 12.75 34.96 -16.22
CA GLY A 300 12.15 33.89 -15.44
C GLY A 300 12.38 32.52 -16.05
N ALA A 301 12.27 31.51 -15.21
CA ALA A 301 12.40 30.11 -15.58
C ALA A 301 11.10 29.36 -15.28
N PHE A 302 10.76 28.40 -16.12
CA PHE A 302 9.76 27.40 -15.82
C PHE A 302 10.46 26.18 -15.24
N ILE A 303 10.14 25.84 -14.00
CA ILE A 303 10.61 24.61 -13.36
C ILE A 303 9.58 23.51 -13.61
N GLN A 304 10.05 22.35 -14.05
CA GLN A 304 9.23 21.15 -14.13
C GLN A 304 9.29 20.40 -12.81
N PHE A 305 8.15 19.91 -12.36
CA PHE A 305 8.06 18.99 -11.23
C PHE A 305 8.63 17.62 -11.62
N LYS A 306 9.23 16.90 -10.66
CA LYS A 306 9.73 15.54 -10.91
C LYS A 306 8.60 14.60 -11.29
N VAL A 307 7.41 14.85 -10.74
CA VAL A 307 6.18 14.12 -11.01
C VAL A 307 5.03 15.11 -11.12
N ASN A 308 4.17 14.94 -12.12
CA ASN A 308 2.97 15.75 -12.25
C ASN A 308 2.10 15.63 -10.99
N LYS A 309 1.62 16.77 -10.51
CA LYS A 309 0.70 16.87 -9.37
C LYS A 309 -0.73 16.60 -9.81
N PRO A 310 -1.57 15.96 -8.97
CA PRO A 310 -2.96 15.71 -9.29
C PRO A 310 -3.80 17.00 -9.36
N SER A 311 -3.38 18.04 -8.64
CA SER A 311 -3.97 19.38 -8.64
C SER A 311 -2.86 20.44 -8.59
N ALA A 312 -3.16 21.69 -8.96
CA ALA A 312 -2.20 22.79 -8.88
C ALA A 312 -1.70 22.92 -7.42
N PRO A 313 -0.40 22.76 -7.16
CA PRO A 313 0.12 22.78 -5.79
C PRO A 313 0.21 24.21 -5.24
N THR A 314 0.15 24.32 -3.92
CA THR A 314 0.61 25.51 -3.21
C THR A 314 2.13 25.55 -3.26
N MET A 315 2.67 26.63 -3.82
CA MET A 315 4.11 26.86 -3.91
C MET A 315 4.56 27.76 -2.76
N THR A 316 5.60 27.33 -2.04
CA THR A 316 6.32 28.22 -1.13
C THR A 316 7.72 28.43 -1.70
N ALA A 317 8.08 29.69 -1.92
CA ALA A 317 9.41 30.06 -2.38
C ALA A 317 10.19 30.70 -1.23
N VAL A 318 11.40 30.21 -1.02
CA VAL A 318 12.40 30.82 -0.14
C VAL A 318 13.52 31.32 -1.05
N HIS A 319 13.60 32.64 -1.19
CA HIS A 319 14.61 33.28 -2.01
C HIS A 319 15.98 33.19 -1.32
N VAL A 320 16.97 32.67 -2.04
CA VAL A 320 18.29 32.38 -1.46
C VAL A 320 19.36 33.39 -1.94
N GLY A 321 19.17 34.03 -3.10
CA GLY A 321 20.08 35.09 -3.56
C GLY A 321 19.73 35.68 -4.93
N SER A 322 20.06 36.96 -5.13
CA SER A 322 19.84 37.67 -6.38
C SER A 322 20.97 38.65 -6.72
N ILE A 323 21.19 38.85 -8.03
CA ILE A 323 22.10 39.87 -8.57
C ILE A 323 21.37 40.63 -9.68
N GLY A 324 21.45 41.96 -9.63
CA GLY A 324 20.95 42.81 -10.70
C GLY A 324 19.43 42.88 -10.81
N VAL A 325 18.70 42.68 -9.71
CA VAL A 325 17.22 42.65 -9.68
C VAL A 325 16.63 43.80 -8.87
N THR A 326 15.47 44.31 -9.27
CA THR A 326 14.66 45.29 -8.51
C THR A 326 13.61 44.63 -7.62
N SER A 327 13.17 43.42 -7.98
CA SER A 327 12.31 42.59 -7.13
C SER A 327 12.80 41.14 -7.15
N ALA A 328 12.80 40.49 -5.99
CA ALA A 328 13.12 39.07 -5.87
C ALA A 328 12.12 38.18 -6.66
N ALA A 329 12.44 36.89 -6.75
CA ALA A 329 11.63 35.91 -7.48
C ALA A 329 10.17 35.90 -7.02
N ASN A 330 9.26 36.27 -7.92
CA ASN A 330 7.82 36.11 -7.72
C ASN A 330 7.36 34.82 -8.42
N LEU A 331 6.44 34.10 -7.77
CA LEU A 331 5.69 33.05 -8.42
C LEU A 331 4.72 33.70 -9.41
N TRP A 332 4.90 33.41 -10.70
CA TRP A 332 4.08 33.99 -11.76
C TRP A 332 2.93 33.07 -12.17
N SER A 333 3.18 31.78 -12.26
CA SER A 333 2.14 30.79 -12.59
C SER A 333 2.50 29.42 -12.02
N VAL A 334 1.50 28.61 -11.76
CA VAL A 334 1.66 27.22 -11.34
C VAL A 334 0.56 26.37 -11.97
N ASP A 335 0.91 25.19 -12.46
CA ASP A 335 -0.02 24.14 -12.90
C ASP A 335 0.42 22.78 -12.35
N GLY A 336 -0.24 21.70 -12.73
CA GLY A 336 0.14 20.35 -12.28
C GLY A 336 1.49 19.86 -12.79
N ARG A 337 2.10 20.51 -13.79
CA ARG A 337 3.37 20.10 -14.42
C ARG A 337 4.56 20.89 -13.90
N GLY A 338 4.34 22.12 -13.42
CA GLY A 338 5.42 22.96 -12.97
C GLY A 338 5.00 24.34 -12.50
N ALA A 339 6.00 25.17 -12.22
CA ALA A 339 5.83 26.54 -11.79
C ALA A 339 6.76 27.48 -12.54
N ARG A 340 6.30 28.70 -12.80
CA ARG A 340 7.11 29.77 -13.36
C ARG A 340 7.48 30.77 -12.27
N PHE A 341 8.77 31.01 -12.13
CA PHE A 341 9.30 32.09 -11.30
C PHE A 341 9.93 33.15 -12.18
N ALA A 342 9.73 34.42 -11.82
CA ALA A 342 10.32 35.54 -12.52
C ALA A 342 10.80 36.63 -11.56
N GLY A 343 11.90 37.30 -11.92
CA GLY A 343 12.39 38.50 -11.24
C GLY A 343 12.51 39.65 -12.23
N ALA A 344 12.35 40.88 -11.75
CA ALA A 344 12.51 42.08 -12.55
C ALA A 344 13.99 42.49 -12.56
N LYS A 345 14.59 42.64 -13.75
CA LYS A 345 15.92 43.24 -13.91
C LYS A 345 15.88 44.69 -13.46
N ASP A 346 16.95 45.13 -12.81
CA ASP A 346 17.14 46.55 -12.52
C ASP A 346 17.26 47.43 -13.78
N SER A 347 17.45 48.72 -13.58
CA SER A 347 17.52 49.72 -14.65
C SER A 347 18.81 49.67 -15.49
N VAL A 348 19.69 48.70 -15.26
CA VAL A 348 20.97 48.54 -15.95
C VAL A 348 21.03 47.17 -16.63
N ALA A 349 21.35 47.14 -17.91
CA ALA A 349 21.57 45.87 -18.60
C ALA A 349 22.83 45.19 -18.04
N GLY A 350 22.80 43.87 -17.85
CA GLY A 350 23.93 43.18 -17.24
C GLY A 350 23.58 41.82 -16.67
N ALA A 351 24.45 41.35 -15.79
CA ALA A 351 24.25 40.09 -15.09
C ALA A 351 22.92 40.08 -14.33
N PHE A 352 22.20 38.98 -14.47
CA PHE A 352 20.98 38.64 -13.75
C PHE A 352 21.18 37.27 -13.13
N LEU A 353 21.03 37.19 -11.81
CA LEU A 353 21.01 35.93 -11.09
C LEU A 353 19.76 35.85 -10.23
N LEU A 354 19.08 34.70 -10.28
CA LEU A 354 17.98 34.35 -9.41
C LEU A 354 18.18 32.94 -8.85
N SER A 355 18.26 32.81 -7.53
CA SER A 355 18.35 31.53 -6.82
C SER A 355 17.16 31.37 -5.87
N VAL A 356 16.37 30.33 -6.10
CA VAL A 356 15.15 30.08 -5.33
C VAL A 356 15.11 28.62 -4.91
N ALA A 357 15.06 28.41 -3.59
CA ALA A 357 14.60 27.15 -3.03
C ALA A 357 13.08 27.19 -2.96
N TRP A 358 12.43 26.08 -3.28
CA TRP A 358 10.98 26.03 -3.36
C TRP A 358 10.44 24.71 -2.84
N THR A 359 9.20 24.74 -2.40
CA THR A 359 8.39 23.56 -2.12
C THR A 359 7.08 23.64 -2.89
N ALA A 360 6.58 22.48 -3.31
CA ALA A 360 5.31 22.33 -4.00
C ALA A 360 4.47 21.31 -3.24
N ALA A 361 3.36 21.75 -2.64
CA ALA A 361 2.44 20.92 -1.87
C ALA A 361 1.05 20.88 -2.53
N SER A 362 0.67 19.72 -3.07
CA SER A 362 -0.71 19.44 -3.47
C SER A 362 -1.42 18.74 -2.31
N VAL A 363 -2.62 19.19 -1.98
CA VAL A 363 -3.46 18.64 -0.90
C VAL A 363 -4.74 18.09 -1.50
N LEU A 364 -5.21 16.99 -0.92
CA LEU A 364 -6.57 16.44 -1.09
C LEU A 364 -7.46 16.95 0.05
#